data_AF-Q81BX2-F1
#
_entry.id   AF-Q81BX2-F1
#
_cell.length_a   1.000
_cell.length_b   1.000
_cell.length_c   1.000
_cell.angle_alpha   90.00
_cell.angle_beta   90.00
_cell.angle_gamma   90.00
#
_symmetry.space_group_name_H-M   'P 1'
#
loop_
_entity.id
_entity.type
_entity.pdbx_description
1 polymer ?
#
loop_
_entity_poly.entity_id
_entity_poly.type
_entity_poly.pdbx_seq_one_letter_code
_entity_poly.pdbx_strand_id
1 'polypeptide(L)'
;MPGDVIGLEYFDVKESDFKTRLGPIFANIVLVDEINRAVPRTQSSLLEVMEERTVTIAKQTHSLPEPFLVIATQNPLESAGTFPLPDAQLDRFLLTIRQGYPTREAEKEMMNRFQMNDPLETLHSIISSEEIITMQKRAREVLVGNDVQDYLLEIIEATRNHELIEIGVSPRGTLAFMRAIQARAILNERDYCTPDDIKTLTASVCAHRLTLTIEGEMKTTKEQIMKEILHTISVPVENVR
;
A
#
# COMPACT_ATOMS: atom_id res chain seq x y z
N MET A 1 -4.86 19.25 14.30
CA MET A 1 -6.15 18.60 14.63
C MET A 1 -6.46 17.63 13.50
N PRO A 2 -7.15 16.51 13.69
CA PRO A 2 -7.54 15.63 12.56
C PRO A 2 -8.30 16.35 11.45
N GLY A 3 -8.98 17.46 11.80
CA GLY A 3 -9.82 18.22 10.89
C GLY A 3 -9.10 18.81 9.68
N ASP A 4 -7.77 18.96 9.71
CA ASP A 4 -6.99 19.38 8.55
C ASP A 4 -6.94 18.30 7.45
N VAL A 5 -7.19 17.04 7.81
CA VAL A 5 -7.23 15.89 6.90
C VAL A 5 -8.67 15.49 6.60
N ILE A 6 -9.48 15.31 7.64
CA ILE A 6 -10.83 14.73 7.52
C ILE A 6 -11.90 15.80 7.28
N GLY A 7 -11.65 17.05 7.65
CA GLY A 7 -12.66 18.12 7.62
C GLY A 7 -13.17 18.50 9.01
N LEU A 8 -14.00 19.55 9.05
CA LEU A 8 -14.46 20.16 10.29
C LEU A 8 -15.88 20.71 10.14
N GLU A 9 -16.58 20.79 11.27
CA GLU A 9 -17.84 21.51 11.40
C GLU A 9 -17.53 22.95 11.82
N TYR A 10 -18.14 23.93 11.16
CA TYR A 10 -18.01 25.34 11.48
C TYR A 10 -19.38 26.01 11.51
N PHE A 11 -19.51 27.06 12.32
CA PHE A 11 -20.74 27.84 12.39
C PHE A 11 -20.76 28.88 11.27
N ASP A 12 -21.72 28.77 10.35
CA ASP A 12 -21.94 29.76 9.29
C ASP A 12 -22.81 30.90 9.83
N VAL A 13 -22.16 32.03 10.12
CA VAL A 13 -22.82 33.21 10.70
C VAL A 13 -23.94 33.76 9.82
N LYS A 14 -23.88 33.55 8.49
CA LYS A 14 -24.92 34.05 7.57
C LYS A 14 -26.21 33.23 7.66
N GLU A 15 -26.07 31.91 7.71
CA GLU A 15 -27.21 30.98 7.82
C GLU A 15 -27.62 30.75 9.27
N SER A 16 -26.80 31.19 10.25
CA SER A 16 -26.97 30.88 11.68
C SER A 16 -27.08 29.37 11.95
N ASP A 17 -26.31 28.57 11.20
CA ASP A 17 -26.35 27.11 11.26
C ASP A 17 -24.93 26.50 11.18
N PHE A 18 -24.79 25.26 11.66
CA PHE A 18 -23.55 24.51 11.56
C PHE A 18 -23.42 23.86 10.17
N LYS A 19 -22.31 24.12 9.49
CA LYS A 19 -21.97 23.52 8.20
C LYS A 19 -20.71 22.67 8.30
N THR A 20 -20.68 21.59 7.53
CA THR A 20 -19.51 20.72 7.43
C THR A 20 -18.68 21.08 6.22
N ARG A 21 -17.38 21.30 6.43
CA ARG A 21 -16.38 21.41 5.38
C ARG A 21 -15.60 20.11 5.30
N LEU A 22 -15.73 19.39 4.20
CA LEU A 22 -14.98 18.16 3.94
C LEU A 22 -13.50 18.47 3.75
N GLY A 23 -12.64 17.61 4.31
CA GLY A 23 -11.19 17.74 4.21
C GLY A 23 -10.62 17.17 2.89
N PRO A 24 -9.30 17.30 2.67
CA PRO A 24 -8.63 16.80 1.46
C PRO A 24 -8.69 15.28 1.29
N ILE A 25 -9.06 14.52 2.33
CA ILE A 25 -9.20 13.06 2.25
C ILE A 25 -10.33 12.61 1.30
N PHE A 26 -11.28 13.50 0.98
CA PHE A 26 -12.39 13.23 0.06
C PHE A 26 -11.97 13.38 -1.41
N ALA A 27 -10.98 12.59 -1.84
CA ALA A 27 -10.49 12.51 -3.21
C ALA A 27 -10.17 11.06 -3.59
N ASN A 28 -10.22 10.71 -4.88
CA ASN A 28 -9.94 9.33 -5.33
C ASN A 28 -8.48 8.89 -5.07
N ILE A 29 -7.53 9.82 -5.20
CA ILE A 29 -6.11 9.59 -4.93
C ILE A 29 -5.63 10.66 -3.95
N VAL A 30 -5.09 10.23 -2.82
CA VAL A 30 -4.55 11.11 -1.78
C VAL A 30 -3.07 10.82 -1.61
N LEU A 31 -2.24 11.81 -1.95
CA LEU A 31 -0.80 11.78 -1.69
C LEU A 31 -0.52 12.43 -0.34
N VAL A 32 0.01 11.64 0.59
CA VAL A 32 0.44 12.10 1.92
C VAL A 32 1.95 12.14 1.93
N ASP A 33 2.49 13.32 1.66
CA ASP A 33 3.93 13.52 1.66
C ASP A 33 4.47 13.57 3.09
N GLU A 34 5.56 12.84 3.34
CA GLU A 34 6.24 12.72 4.62
C GLU A 34 5.28 12.43 5.78
N ILE A 35 4.53 11.33 5.68
CA ILE A 35 3.53 10.93 6.70
C ILE A 35 4.12 10.85 8.11
N ASN A 36 5.42 10.55 8.22
CA ASN A 36 6.16 10.52 9.48
C ASN A 36 6.38 11.91 10.10
N ARG A 37 6.09 13.03 9.43
CA ARG A 37 6.11 14.37 10.05
C ARG A 37 4.78 14.76 10.68
N ALA A 38 3.69 14.07 10.34
CA ALA A 38 2.41 14.30 10.96
C ALA A 38 2.41 13.82 12.42
N VAL A 39 1.73 14.55 13.30
CA VAL A 39 1.57 14.12 14.69
C VAL A 39 0.82 12.77 14.76
N PRO A 40 1.08 11.92 15.78
CA PRO A 40 0.51 10.57 15.84
C PRO A 40 -1.02 10.52 15.72
N ARG A 41 -1.72 11.50 16.30
CA ARG A 41 -3.18 11.58 16.20
C ARG A 41 -3.68 11.78 14.75
N THR A 42 -2.95 12.55 13.95
CA THR A 42 -3.27 12.77 12.52
C THR A 42 -2.99 11.51 11.71
N GLN A 43 -1.86 10.84 11.97
CA GLN A 43 -1.54 9.54 11.35
C GLN A 43 -2.63 8.51 11.64
N SER A 44 -3.03 8.34 12.90
CA SER A 44 -4.10 7.42 13.29
C SER A 44 -5.42 7.74 12.60
N SER A 45 -5.77 9.02 12.49
CA SER A 45 -7.01 9.45 11.82
C SER A 45 -6.98 9.07 10.34
N LEU A 46 -5.87 9.32 9.62
CA LEU A 46 -5.72 8.93 8.22
C LEU A 46 -5.87 7.40 8.04
N LEU A 47 -5.24 6.63 8.91
CA LEU A 47 -5.24 5.16 8.85
C LEU A 47 -6.60 4.55 9.20
N GLU A 48 -7.34 5.17 10.10
CA GLU A 48 -8.73 4.83 10.39
C GLU A 48 -9.59 5.04 9.14
N VAL A 49 -9.44 6.19 8.46
CA VAL A 49 -10.16 6.48 7.21
C VAL A 49 -9.81 5.49 6.09
N MET A 50 -8.57 5.05 6.01
CA MET A 50 -8.15 4.00 5.05
C MET A 50 -8.85 2.66 5.28
N GLU A 51 -9.15 2.32 6.54
CA GLU A 51 -9.79 1.05 6.91
C GLU A 51 -11.32 1.16 6.77
N GLU A 52 -11.92 2.18 7.37
CA GLU A 52 -13.38 2.34 7.48
C GLU A 52 -14.05 2.89 6.23
N ARG A 53 -13.27 3.53 5.33
CA ARG A 53 -13.77 4.18 4.09
C ARG A 53 -14.88 5.21 4.30
N THR A 54 -15.06 5.64 5.54
CA THR A 54 -16.06 6.60 5.98
C THR A 54 -15.46 7.50 7.06
N VAL A 55 -16.00 8.70 7.19
CA VAL A 55 -15.59 9.68 8.19
C VAL A 55 -16.84 10.22 8.85
N THR A 56 -16.87 10.23 10.18
CA THR A 56 -17.95 10.91 10.92
C THR A 56 -17.47 12.27 11.41
N ILE A 57 -18.15 13.33 10.97
CA ILE A 57 -17.89 14.71 11.39
C ILE A 57 -19.14 15.18 12.14
N ALA A 58 -18.96 15.48 13.43
CA ALA A 58 -20.05 15.77 14.36
C ALA A 58 -21.12 14.65 14.37
N LYS A 59 -22.27 14.86 13.76
CA LYS A 59 -23.39 13.89 13.69
C LYS A 59 -23.63 13.30 12.30
N GLN A 60 -22.80 13.65 11.32
CA GLN A 60 -22.97 13.21 9.94
C GLN A 60 -21.81 12.31 9.52
N THR A 61 -22.15 11.15 8.95
CA THR A 61 -21.17 10.22 8.38
C THR A 61 -21.10 10.42 6.87
N HIS A 62 -19.89 10.62 6.36
CA HIS A 62 -19.59 10.85 4.96
C HIS A 62 -18.78 9.67 4.42
N SER A 63 -19.20 9.12 3.29
CA SER A 63 -18.43 8.07 2.60
C SER A 63 -17.35 8.68 1.71
N LEU A 64 -16.21 8.01 1.61
CA LEU A 64 -15.16 8.40 0.66
C LEU A 64 -15.57 8.08 -0.78
N PRO A 65 -15.03 8.80 -1.77
CA PRO A 65 -15.25 8.47 -3.17
C PRO A 65 -14.62 7.12 -3.52
N GLU A 66 -15.22 6.37 -4.45
CA GLU A 66 -14.65 5.14 -4.99
C GLU A 66 -14.15 5.37 -6.43
N PRO A 67 -12.96 4.83 -6.80
CA PRO A 67 -11.99 4.16 -5.95
C PRO A 67 -11.27 5.15 -5.01
N PHE A 68 -10.77 4.66 -3.87
CA PHE A 68 -9.98 5.44 -2.91
C PHE A 68 -8.59 4.81 -2.70
N LEU A 69 -7.54 5.57 -3.04
CA LEU A 69 -6.13 5.17 -2.91
C LEU A 69 -5.35 6.21 -2.10
N VAL A 70 -4.61 5.76 -1.10
CA VAL A 70 -3.65 6.57 -0.37
C VAL A 70 -2.24 6.16 -0.79
N ILE A 71 -1.45 7.15 -1.21
CA ILE A 71 -0.01 7.03 -1.44
C ILE A 71 0.65 7.84 -0.33
N ALA A 72 1.50 7.22 0.48
CA ALA A 72 2.21 7.90 1.54
C ALA A 72 3.72 7.77 1.32
N THR A 73 4.47 8.86 1.46
CA THR A 73 5.93 8.85 1.42
C THR A 73 6.47 8.94 2.84
N GLN A 74 7.63 8.32 3.08
CA GLN A 74 8.38 8.46 4.31
C GLN A 74 9.80 8.85 3.95
N ASN A 75 10.31 9.90 4.59
CA ASN A 75 11.71 10.26 4.45
C ASN A 75 12.53 9.45 5.48
N PRO A 76 13.45 8.58 5.04
CA PRO A 76 14.23 7.73 5.94
C PRO A 76 15.32 8.49 6.69
N LEU A 77 15.70 9.68 6.22
CA LEU A 77 16.71 10.51 6.87
C LEU A 77 16.06 11.23 8.05
N GLU A 78 16.23 10.67 9.25
CA GLU A 78 15.72 11.21 10.50
C GLU A 78 16.14 12.67 10.69
N SER A 79 15.17 13.57 10.51
CA SER A 79 15.29 14.96 10.94
C SER A 79 14.51 15.12 12.25
N ALA A 80 14.95 16.02 13.12
CA ALA A 80 14.26 16.33 14.36
C ALA A 80 12.77 16.63 14.09
N GLY A 81 11.87 16.03 14.89
CA GLY A 81 10.42 16.25 14.76
C GLY A 81 9.68 15.26 13.85
N THR A 82 10.18 14.03 13.71
CA THR A 82 9.47 12.93 13.03
C THR A 82 8.90 11.93 14.04
N PHE A 83 7.77 11.31 13.68
CA PHE A 83 7.05 10.27 14.39
C PHE A 83 6.96 9.04 13.47
N PRO A 84 7.77 7.99 13.69
CA PRO A 84 7.71 6.79 12.86
C PRO A 84 6.35 6.13 13.00
N LEU A 85 5.86 5.52 11.91
CA LEU A 85 4.64 4.72 11.98
C LEU A 85 4.92 3.41 12.73
N PRO A 86 4.15 3.07 13.77
CA PRO A 86 4.20 1.74 14.38
C PRO A 86 3.98 0.63 13.35
N ASP A 87 4.57 -0.55 13.56
CA ASP A 87 4.40 -1.70 12.65
C ASP A 87 2.92 -2.07 12.42
N ALA A 88 2.09 -2.00 13.47
CA ALA A 88 0.65 -2.22 13.39
C ALA A 88 -0.07 -1.22 12.45
N GLN A 89 0.49 -0.03 12.27
CA GLN A 89 0.00 0.96 11.33
C GLN A 89 0.50 0.69 9.92
N LEU A 90 1.78 0.34 9.76
CA LEU A 90 2.36 -0.03 8.46
C LEU A 90 1.64 -1.21 7.80
N ASP A 91 1.15 -2.17 8.58
CA ASP A 91 0.41 -3.33 8.07
C ASP A 91 -0.85 -2.94 7.26
N ARG A 92 -1.38 -1.69 7.42
CA ARG A 92 -2.54 -1.16 6.66
C ARG A 92 -2.19 -0.84 5.21
N PHE A 93 -0.92 -0.66 4.90
CA PHE A 93 -0.47 -0.42 3.53
C PHE A 93 -0.34 -1.75 2.79
N LEU A 94 -0.94 -1.85 1.60
CA LEU A 94 -0.85 -3.05 0.77
C LEU A 94 0.61 -3.34 0.39
N LEU A 95 1.29 -2.32 -0.14
CA LEU A 95 2.65 -2.37 -0.65
C LEU A 95 3.52 -1.29 0.01
N THR A 96 4.79 -1.63 0.21
CA THR A 96 5.87 -0.65 0.36
C THR A 96 6.83 -0.76 -0.82
N ILE A 97 7.30 0.39 -1.28
CA ILE A 97 8.19 0.50 -2.44
C ILE A 97 9.36 1.38 -2.00
N ARG A 98 10.58 0.86 -2.17
CA ARG A 98 11.79 1.66 -1.96
C ARG A 98 12.13 2.37 -3.27
N GLN A 99 12.09 3.70 -3.25
CA GLN A 99 12.47 4.49 -4.41
C GLN A 99 14.00 4.61 -4.49
N GLY A 100 14.58 4.07 -5.56
CA GLY A 100 15.96 4.37 -5.95
C GLY A 100 16.01 5.53 -6.94
N TYR A 101 17.22 5.94 -7.30
CA TYR A 101 17.41 6.84 -8.43
C TYR A 101 17.11 6.10 -9.74
N PRO A 102 16.55 6.79 -10.75
CA PRO A 102 16.40 6.22 -12.09
C PRO A 102 17.78 5.85 -12.67
N THR A 103 17.78 4.94 -13.64
CA THR A 103 19.01 4.69 -14.40
C THR A 103 19.39 5.94 -15.20
N ARG A 104 20.67 6.05 -15.59
CA ARG A 104 21.15 7.16 -16.41
C ARG A 104 20.33 7.34 -17.70
N GLU A 105 19.92 6.23 -18.31
CA GLU A 105 19.10 6.23 -19.52
C GLU A 105 17.70 6.80 -19.25
N ALA A 106 17.04 6.35 -18.18
CA ALA A 106 15.72 6.83 -17.78
C ALA A 106 15.76 8.31 -17.35
N GLU A 107 16.84 8.73 -16.68
CA GLU A 107 17.06 10.13 -16.29
C GLU A 107 17.27 11.02 -17.52
N LYS A 108 18.05 10.57 -18.50
CA LYS A 108 18.22 11.26 -19.78
C LYS A 108 16.90 11.34 -20.56
N GLU A 109 16.09 10.29 -20.56
CA GLU A 109 14.77 10.30 -21.19
C GLU A 109 13.83 11.30 -20.50
N MET A 110 13.83 11.33 -19.16
CA MET A 110 13.08 12.32 -18.38
C MET A 110 13.51 13.74 -18.75
N MET A 111 14.82 14.03 -18.80
CA MET A 111 15.33 15.33 -19.21
C MET A 111 14.81 15.74 -20.59
N ASN A 112 14.87 14.84 -21.58
CA ASN A 112 14.38 15.11 -22.93
C ASN A 112 12.86 15.36 -22.97
N ARG A 113 12.09 14.57 -22.20
CA ARG A 113 10.62 14.64 -22.16
C ARG A 113 10.12 15.97 -21.59
N PHE A 114 10.77 16.46 -20.54
CA PHE A 114 10.42 17.71 -19.86
C PHE A 114 11.20 18.94 -20.38
N GLN A 115 12.00 18.78 -21.45
CA GLN A 115 12.87 19.86 -21.94
C GLN A 115 12.09 21.02 -22.56
N MET A 116 11.01 20.73 -23.29
CA MET A 116 10.32 21.74 -24.10
C MET A 116 8.84 21.94 -23.74
N ASN A 117 8.15 20.89 -23.32
CA ASN A 117 6.72 20.95 -22.97
C ASN A 117 6.48 20.23 -21.65
N ASP A 118 5.44 20.65 -20.92
CA ASP A 118 4.90 19.86 -19.81
C ASP A 118 4.01 18.75 -20.41
N PRO A 119 4.38 17.46 -20.29
CA PRO A 119 3.58 16.35 -20.81
C PRO A 119 2.16 16.32 -20.24
N LEU A 120 1.94 16.90 -19.06
CA LEU A 120 0.65 16.94 -18.39
C LEU A 120 -0.40 17.75 -19.16
N GLU A 121 0.00 18.73 -19.97
CA GLU A 121 -0.94 19.55 -20.77
C GLU A 121 -1.65 18.73 -21.86
N THR A 122 -1.03 17.63 -22.30
CA THR A 122 -1.55 16.76 -23.37
C THR A 122 -2.17 15.46 -22.86
N LEU A 123 -2.22 15.30 -21.53
CA LEU A 123 -2.70 14.06 -20.93
C LEU A 123 -4.22 13.95 -21.04
N HIS A 124 -4.69 12.86 -21.65
CA HIS A 124 -6.12 12.55 -21.75
C HIS A 124 -6.43 11.30 -20.92
N SER A 125 -7.60 11.31 -20.27
CA SER A 125 -8.07 10.12 -19.56
C SER A 125 -8.39 9.01 -20.56
N ILE A 126 -7.89 7.81 -20.29
CA ILE A 126 -8.15 6.60 -21.09
C ILE A 126 -9.11 5.63 -20.40
N ILE A 127 -9.44 5.87 -19.12
CA ILE A 127 -10.28 5.00 -18.30
C ILE A 127 -11.04 5.82 -17.26
N SER A 128 -12.29 5.45 -16.98
CA SER A 128 -13.12 6.07 -15.95
C SER A 128 -12.94 5.43 -14.57
N SER A 129 -13.40 6.13 -13.52
CA SER A 129 -13.41 5.59 -12.15
C SER A 129 -14.28 4.32 -12.04
N GLU A 130 -15.41 4.27 -12.75
CA GLU A 130 -16.32 3.12 -12.79
C GLU A 130 -15.68 1.91 -13.47
N GLU A 131 -14.90 2.13 -14.53
CA GLU A 131 -14.13 1.08 -15.20
C GLU A 131 -13.06 0.52 -14.26
N ILE A 132 -12.35 1.37 -13.50
CA ILE A 132 -11.38 0.92 -12.48
C ILE A 132 -12.07 0.05 -11.42
N ILE A 133 -13.23 0.45 -10.91
CA ILE A 133 -14.01 -0.35 -9.94
C ILE A 133 -14.40 -1.70 -10.54
N THR A 134 -14.77 -1.72 -11.82
CA THR A 134 -15.10 -2.96 -12.54
C THR A 134 -13.89 -3.88 -12.66
N MET A 135 -12.71 -3.33 -12.97
CA MET A 135 -11.46 -4.09 -13.00
C MET A 135 -11.06 -4.63 -11.62
N GLN A 136 -11.26 -3.85 -10.55
CA GLN A 136 -11.02 -4.30 -9.17
C GLN A 136 -11.91 -5.50 -8.79
N LYS A 137 -13.16 -5.53 -9.26
CA LYS A 137 -14.05 -6.69 -9.07
C LYS A 137 -13.54 -7.91 -9.82
N ARG A 138 -13.18 -7.75 -11.11
CA ARG A 138 -12.61 -8.82 -11.94
C ARG A 138 -11.33 -9.40 -11.36
N ALA A 139 -10.46 -8.56 -10.77
CA ALA A 139 -9.26 -9.02 -10.08
C ALA A 139 -9.57 -10.01 -8.95
N ARG A 140 -10.71 -9.89 -8.26
CA ARG A 140 -11.06 -10.83 -7.18
C ARG A 140 -11.42 -12.22 -7.69
N GLU A 141 -11.78 -12.35 -8.95
CA GLU A 141 -12.23 -13.59 -9.61
C GLU A 141 -11.06 -14.40 -10.20
N VAL A 142 -9.85 -13.83 -10.25
CA VAL A 142 -8.63 -14.52 -10.71
C VAL A 142 -8.39 -15.77 -9.89
N LEU A 143 -8.17 -16.89 -10.58
CA LEU A 143 -7.95 -18.19 -9.97
C LEU A 143 -6.62 -18.21 -9.20
N VAL A 144 -6.69 -18.55 -7.92
CA VAL A 144 -5.50 -18.87 -7.11
C VAL A 144 -5.53 -20.37 -6.86
N GLY A 145 -4.80 -21.14 -7.67
CA GLY A 145 -4.74 -22.61 -7.55
C GLY A 145 -4.15 -23.05 -6.21
N ASN A 146 -4.50 -24.27 -5.76
CA ASN A 146 -4.07 -24.79 -4.46
C ASN A 146 -2.55 -24.76 -4.28
N ASP A 147 -1.78 -25.20 -5.29
CA ASP A 147 -0.31 -25.18 -5.25
C ASP A 147 0.26 -23.76 -5.01
N VAL A 148 -0.40 -22.73 -5.54
CA VAL A 148 -0.02 -21.32 -5.35
C VAL A 148 -0.43 -20.83 -3.95
N GLN A 149 -1.58 -21.26 -3.44
CA GLN A 149 -2.01 -20.96 -2.07
C GLN A 149 -1.07 -21.60 -1.05
N ASP A 150 -0.73 -22.86 -1.24
CA ASP A 150 0.18 -23.61 -0.38
C ASP A 150 1.58 -22.97 -0.39
N TYR A 151 2.11 -22.63 -1.57
CA TYR A 151 3.39 -21.92 -1.68
C TYR A 151 3.37 -20.55 -0.98
N LEU A 152 2.27 -19.79 -1.11
CA LEU A 152 2.10 -18.53 -0.39
C LEU A 152 2.10 -18.77 1.13
N LEU A 153 1.35 -19.76 1.60
CA LEU A 153 1.26 -20.09 3.02
C LEU A 153 2.59 -20.55 3.60
N GLU A 154 3.36 -21.38 2.88
CA GLU A 154 4.70 -21.80 3.28
C GLU A 154 5.63 -20.59 3.49
N ILE A 155 5.58 -19.60 2.60
CA ILE A 155 6.35 -18.35 2.76
C ILE A 155 5.90 -17.60 4.00
N ILE A 156 4.59 -17.45 4.21
CA ILE A 156 4.05 -16.76 5.37
C ILE A 156 4.42 -17.48 6.67
N GLU A 157 4.32 -18.80 6.72
CA GLU A 157 4.70 -19.61 7.88
C GLU A 157 6.19 -19.52 8.17
N ALA A 158 7.04 -19.54 7.14
CA ALA A 158 8.47 -19.31 7.30
C ALA A 158 8.74 -17.93 7.94
N THR A 159 8.00 -16.87 7.60
CA THR A 159 8.17 -15.58 8.28
C THR A 159 7.83 -15.63 9.77
N ARG A 160 6.91 -16.50 10.20
CA ARG A 160 6.47 -16.62 11.61
C ARG A 160 7.39 -17.50 12.44
N ASN A 161 8.15 -18.39 11.79
CA ASN A 161 9.03 -19.36 12.44
C ASN A 161 10.53 -19.01 12.29
N HIS A 162 10.86 -17.88 11.67
CA HIS A 162 12.24 -17.44 11.43
C HIS A 162 12.88 -16.88 12.71
N GLU A 163 14.10 -17.31 13.05
CA GLU A 163 14.78 -16.95 14.30
C GLU A 163 15.05 -15.43 14.47
N LEU A 164 15.27 -14.72 13.36
CA LEU A 164 15.51 -13.27 13.36
C LEU A 164 14.23 -12.41 13.29
N ILE A 165 13.04 -13.04 13.27
CA ILE A 165 11.75 -12.35 13.20
C ILE A 165 11.02 -12.52 14.52
N GLU A 166 10.66 -11.40 15.16
CA GLU A 166 9.83 -11.38 16.37
C GLU A 166 8.34 -11.50 16.02
N ILE A 167 7.89 -10.78 14.99
CA ILE A 167 6.52 -10.81 14.50
C ILE A 167 6.54 -11.02 12.99
N GLY A 168 6.02 -12.18 12.55
CA GLY A 168 5.88 -12.51 11.13
C GLY A 168 4.61 -11.93 10.50
N VAL A 169 4.37 -12.26 9.23
CA VAL A 169 3.24 -11.71 8.48
C VAL A 169 1.90 -12.14 9.07
N SER A 170 1.03 -11.16 9.31
CA SER A 170 -0.31 -11.35 9.87
C SER A 170 -1.28 -12.07 8.91
N PRO A 171 -2.42 -12.59 9.39
CA PRO A 171 -3.50 -13.06 8.51
C PRO A 171 -4.00 -11.98 7.55
N ARG A 172 -4.02 -10.71 7.98
CA ARG A 172 -4.33 -9.59 7.08
C ARG A 172 -3.30 -9.49 5.95
N GLY A 173 -2.01 -9.60 6.28
CA GLY A 173 -0.94 -9.64 5.29
C GLY A 173 -1.08 -10.80 4.29
N THR A 174 -1.57 -11.96 4.75
CA THR A 174 -1.85 -13.12 3.89
C THR A 174 -2.93 -12.79 2.84
N LEU A 175 -4.06 -12.24 3.28
CA LEU A 175 -5.15 -11.82 2.39
C LEU A 175 -4.71 -10.68 1.45
N ALA A 176 -3.95 -9.72 1.96
CA ALA A 176 -3.39 -8.63 1.18
C ALA A 176 -2.46 -9.16 0.06
N PHE A 177 -1.61 -10.14 0.38
CA PHE A 177 -0.73 -10.76 -0.59
C PHE A 177 -1.51 -11.49 -1.69
N MET A 178 -2.53 -12.28 -1.32
CA MET A 178 -3.43 -12.93 -2.27
C MET A 178 -4.08 -11.90 -3.23
N ARG A 179 -4.58 -10.78 -2.70
CA ARG A 179 -5.18 -9.73 -3.56
C ARG A 179 -4.15 -9.07 -4.47
N ALA A 180 -2.92 -8.88 -4.00
CA ALA A 180 -1.84 -8.29 -4.79
C ALA A 180 -1.43 -9.20 -5.96
N ILE A 181 -1.30 -10.52 -5.74
CA ILE A 181 -0.95 -11.46 -6.82
C ILE A 181 -2.08 -11.59 -7.86
N GLN A 182 -3.35 -11.55 -7.42
CA GLN A 182 -4.49 -11.55 -8.32
C GLN A 182 -4.52 -10.31 -9.22
N ALA A 183 -4.28 -9.12 -8.63
CA ALA A 183 -4.16 -7.88 -9.40
C ALA A 183 -3.01 -7.95 -10.40
N ARG A 184 -1.85 -8.49 -10.00
CA ARG A 184 -0.69 -8.67 -10.87
C ARG A 184 -0.96 -9.64 -12.02
N ALA A 185 -1.68 -10.74 -11.78
CA ALA A 185 -2.03 -11.69 -12.83
C ALA A 185 -2.85 -11.01 -13.93
N ILE A 186 -3.88 -10.23 -13.57
CA ILE A 186 -4.67 -9.46 -14.56
C ILE A 186 -3.83 -8.43 -15.31
N LEU A 187 -2.91 -7.73 -14.64
CA LEU A 187 -2.02 -6.78 -15.29
C LEU A 187 -1.06 -7.45 -16.29
N ASN A 188 -0.83 -8.76 -16.15
CA ASN A 188 -0.09 -9.59 -17.09
C ASN A 188 -1.02 -10.43 -17.99
N GLU A 189 -2.27 -9.99 -18.16
CA GLU A 189 -3.26 -10.61 -19.06
C GLU A 189 -3.59 -12.08 -18.74
N ARG A 190 -3.44 -12.49 -17.47
CA ARG A 190 -3.78 -13.83 -16.97
C ARG A 190 -4.99 -13.81 -16.05
N ASP A 191 -5.78 -14.87 -16.10
CA ASP A 191 -6.91 -15.16 -15.21
C ASP A 191 -6.57 -16.16 -14.09
N TYR A 192 -5.29 -16.53 -13.98
CA TYR A 192 -4.75 -17.36 -12.90
C TYR A 192 -3.42 -16.81 -12.36
N CYS A 193 -3.19 -16.98 -11.06
CA CYS A 193 -1.93 -16.64 -10.40
C CYS A 193 -0.87 -17.72 -10.61
N THR A 194 0.41 -17.32 -10.63
CA THR A 194 1.55 -18.25 -10.66
C THR A 194 2.48 -17.99 -9.48
N PRO A 195 3.41 -18.93 -9.16
CA PRO A 195 4.43 -18.70 -8.14
C PRO A 195 5.34 -17.48 -8.40
N ASP A 196 5.48 -17.05 -9.66
CA ASP A 196 6.24 -15.85 -10.02
C ASP A 196 5.57 -14.56 -9.53
N ASP A 197 4.23 -14.51 -9.52
CA ASP A 197 3.48 -13.38 -8.97
C ASP A 197 3.79 -13.19 -7.48
N ILE A 198 3.87 -14.30 -6.75
CA ILE A 198 4.26 -14.33 -5.34
C ILE A 198 5.67 -13.77 -5.20
N LYS A 199 6.67 -14.42 -5.84
CA LYS A 199 8.09 -14.03 -5.73
C LYS A 199 8.33 -12.56 -6.02
N THR A 200 7.66 -12.02 -7.05
CA THR A 200 7.83 -10.62 -7.44
C THR A 200 7.33 -9.65 -6.36
N LEU A 201 6.23 -10.00 -5.70
CA LEU A 201 5.57 -9.11 -4.75
C LEU A 201 5.96 -9.37 -3.28
N THR A 202 6.64 -10.48 -2.98
CA THR A 202 6.97 -10.89 -1.62
C THR A 202 7.63 -9.78 -0.80
N ALA A 203 8.67 -9.13 -1.33
CA ALA A 203 9.36 -8.09 -0.57
C ALA A 203 8.45 -6.88 -0.33
N SER A 204 7.76 -6.41 -1.36
CA SER A 204 6.89 -5.23 -1.29
C SER A 204 5.65 -5.43 -0.41
N VAL A 205 5.15 -6.67 -0.31
CA VAL A 205 4.00 -6.99 0.55
C VAL A 205 4.45 -7.37 1.95
N CYS A 206 5.50 -8.17 2.13
CA CYS A 206 5.80 -8.76 3.43
C CYS A 206 6.78 -7.94 4.26
N ALA A 207 7.75 -7.25 3.66
CA ALA A 207 8.88 -6.70 4.41
C ALA A 207 8.45 -5.69 5.49
N HIS A 208 7.50 -4.80 5.20
CA HIS A 208 7.00 -3.81 6.17
C HIS A 208 6.06 -4.40 7.23
N ARG A 209 5.71 -5.68 7.11
CA ARG A 209 4.87 -6.42 8.07
C ARG A 209 5.68 -7.28 9.04
N LEU A 210 7.00 -7.27 8.91
CA LEU A 210 7.89 -7.99 9.81
C LEU A 210 8.37 -7.06 10.92
N THR A 211 8.41 -7.55 12.15
CA THR A 211 9.19 -6.95 13.24
C THR A 211 10.38 -7.87 13.50
N LEU A 212 11.60 -7.34 13.46
CA LEU A 212 12.81 -8.13 13.66
C LEU A 212 13.18 -8.17 15.14
N THR A 213 13.85 -9.24 15.55
CA THR A 213 14.50 -9.26 16.87
C THR A 213 15.68 -8.28 16.89
N ILE A 214 16.16 -7.90 18.08
CA ILE A 214 17.36 -7.05 18.23
C ILE A 214 18.55 -7.61 17.43
N GLU A 215 18.72 -8.93 17.46
CA GLU A 215 19.76 -9.61 16.69
C GLU A 215 19.53 -9.52 15.17
N GLY A 216 18.28 -9.66 14.73
CA GLY A 216 17.90 -9.50 13.34
C GLY A 216 18.19 -8.10 12.79
N GLU A 217 17.85 -7.06 13.55
CA GLU A 217 18.12 -5.65 13.18
C GLU A 217 19.61 -5.36 13.01
N MET A 218 20.49 -6.03 13.76
CA MET A 218 21.95 -5.86 13.64
C MET A 218 22.55 -6.63 12.46
N LYS A 219 21.98 -7.79 12.10
CA LYS A 219 22.58 -8.71 11.13
C LYS A 219 22.10 -8.49 9.69
N THR A 220 20.86 -8.04 9.50
CA THR A 220 20.21 -8.11 8.19
C THR A 220 19.09 -7.07 8.05
N THR A 221 18.43 -7.06 6.90
CA THR A 221 17.24 -6.22 6.65
C THR A 221 16.01 -7.09 6.41
N LYS A 222 14.82 -6.51 6.61
CA LYS A 222 13.53 -7.18 6.35
C LYS A 222 13.46 -7.70 4.91
N GLU A 223 13.97 -6.94 3.93
CA GLU A 223 14.02 -7.36 2.52
C GLU A 223 14.99 -8.52 2.28
N GLN A 224 16.12 -8.53 2.97
CA GLN A 224 17.13 -9.58 2.83
C GLN A 224 16.62 -10.90 3.42
N ILE A 225 15.94 -10.86 4.58
CA ILE A 225 15.27 -12.05 5.15
C ILE A 225 14.21 -12.57 4.19
N MET A 226 13.38 -11.70 3.59
CA MET A 226 12.39 -12.18 2.61
C MET A 226 13.02 -12.85 1.39
N LYS A 227 14.16 -12.35 0.90
CA LYS A 227 14.91 -13.01 -0.18
C LYS A 227 15.45 -14.38 0.24
N GLU A 228 15.96 -14.49 1.47
CA GLU A 228 16.45 -15.75 2.03
C GLU A 228 15.35 -16.80 2.16
N ILE A 229 14.18 -16.40 2.68
CA ILE A 229 12.99 -17.26 2.79
C ILE A 229 12.58 -17.76 1.39
N LEU A 230 12.54 -16.88 0.39
CA LEU A 230 12.20 -17.25 -0.99
C LEU A 230 13.20 -18.22 -1.63
N HIS A 231 14.47 -18.18 -1.25
CA HIS A 231 15.47 -19.11 -1.76
C HIS A 231 15.40 -20.48 -1.09
N THR A 232 14.90 -20.55 0.15
CA THR A 232 14.82 -21.79 0.92
C THR A 232 13.58 -22.61 0.54
N ILE A 233 12.47 -21.93 0.24
CA ILE A 233 11.20 -22.59 -0.06
C ILE A 233 11.17 -23.02 -1.53
N SER A 234 10.90 -24.30 -1.75
CA SER A 234 10.82 -24.88 -3.08
C SER A 234 9.60 -24.35 -3.83
N VAL A 235 9.79 -23.98 -5.09
CA VAL A 235 8.68 -23.57 -5.95
C VAL A 235 7.87 -24.81 -6.31
N PRO A 236 6.53 -24.78 -6.21
CA PRO A 236 5.72 -25.89 -6.67
C PRO A 236 5.95 -26.11 -8.17
N VAL A 237 6.11 -27.36 -8.56
CA VAL A 237 6.15 -27.77 -9.96
C VAL A 237 4.70 -27.97 -10.39
N GLU A 238 4.25 -27.31 -11.46
CA GLU A 238 2.89 -27.49 -11.97
C GLU A 238 2.62 -28.98 -12.20
N ASN A 239 1.75 -29.56 -11.37
CA ASN A 239 1.18 -30.86 -11.67
C ASN A 239 0.15 -30.63 -12.77
N VAL A 240 0.60 -30.74 -14.03
CA VAL A 240 -0.30 -30.83 -15.18
C VAL A 240 -1.25 -32.01 -14.94
N ARG A 241 -2.49 -31.70 -14.55
CA ARG A 241 -3.60 -32.64 -14.49
C ARG A 241 -4.78 -32.08 -15.26
#